data_AF-A0A165Q6H5-F1
#
_entry.id   AF-A0A165Q6H5-F1
#
_cell.length_a   1.000
_cell.length_b   1.000
_cell.length_c   1.000
_cell.angle_alpha   90.00
_cell.angle_beta   90.00
_cell.angle_gamma   90.00
#
_symmetry.space_group_name_H-M   'P 1'
#
loop_
_entity.id
_entity.type
_entity.pdbx_description
1 polymer ?
#
loop_
_entity_poly.entity_id
_entity_poly.type
_entity_poly.pdbx_seq_one_letter_code
_entity_poly.pdbx_strand_id
1 'polypeptide(L)'
;MPQDNPRQQQQLVEPGSIRVPGLTVRENPRINRIQFVFDEQPSEEICRILKSNAFRWSRHEDAWQRQLSLTSRKIAVKALLEIKALAISAKRVQ
;
A
#
# COMPACT_ATOMS: atom_id res chain seq x y z
N MET A 1 -8.50 15.19 29.29
CA MET A 1 -8.56 15.47 27.84
C MET A 1 -8.55 14.13 27.13
N PRO A 2 -9.67 13.62 26.59
CA PRO A 2 -9.63 12.41 25.80
C PRO A 2 -8.85 12.75 24.53
N GLN A 3 -7.73 12.06 24.31
CA GLN A 3 -7.01 12.17 23.06
C GLN A 3 -7.90 11.52 22.01
N ASP A 4 -8.61 12.37 21.27
CA ASP A 4 -9.25 12.04 20.01
C ASP A 4 -8.27 11.15 19.23
N ASN A 5 -8.59 9.87 19.12
CA ASN A 5 -7.78 8.91 18.39
C ASN A 5 -8.28 8.99 16.95
N PRO A 6 -7.65 9.79 16.06
CA PRO A 6 -8.21 10.08 14.73
C PRO A 6 -8.16 8.84 13.81
N ARG A 7 -7.56 7.75 14.31
CA ARG A 7 -7.25 6.51 13.59
C ARG A 7 -8.48 5.74 13.12
N GLN A 8 -9.64 5.91 13.75
CA GLN A 8 -10.83 5.11 13.42
C GLN A 8 -11.71 5.74 12.33
N GLN A 9 -11.46 6.98 11.90
CA GLN A 9 -12.25 7.64 10.85
C GLN A 9 -11.73 7.42 9.41
N GLN A 10 -10.62 6.71 9.21
CA GLN A 10 -10.04 6.49 7.87
C GLN A 10 -10.50 5.19 7.18
N GLN A 11 -11.53 4.54 7.74
CA GLN A 11 -12.26 3.44 7.09
C GLN A 11 -13.36 3.95 6.14
N LEU A 12 -13.19 5.13 5.54
CA LEU A 12 -13.88 5.45 4.30
C LEU A 12 -13.00 4.97 3.15
N VAL A 13 -13.48 3.95 2.45
CA VAL A 13 -13.00 3.58 1.11
C VAL A 13 -13.20 4.79 0.20
N GLU A 14 -12.18 5.65 0.11
CA GLU A 14 -12.22 6.83 -0.74
C GLU A 14 -12.27 6.36 -2.22
N PRO A 15 -13.05 7.04 -3.08
CA PRO A 15 -13.19 6.64 -4.48
C PRO A 15 -11.82 6.63 -5.18
N GLY A 16 -11.40 5.46 -5.69
CA GLY A 16 -10.09 5.26 -6.33
C GLY A 16 -9.18 4.21 -5.68
N SER A 17 -9.61 3.54 -4.61
CA SER A 17 -8.85 2.43 -4.03
C SER A 17 -8.94 1.16 -4.89
N ILE A 18 -7.80 0.51 -5.13
CA ILE A 18 -7.68 -0.78 -5.81
C ILE A 18 -7.48 -1.86 -4.76
N ARG A 19 -8.44 -2.79 -4.65
CA ARG A 19 -8.33 -3.96 -3.79
C ARG A 19 -7.92 -5.19 -4.61
N VAL A 20 -6.92 -5.91 -4.12
CA VAL A 20 -6.49 -7.21 -4.63
C VAL A 20 -6.39 -8.19 -3.45
N PRO A 21 -6.38 -9.51 -3.66
CA PRO A 21 -6.27 -10.47 -2.57
C PRO A 21 -5.02 -10.20 -1.71
N GLY A 22 -5.20 -9.91 -0.42
CA GLY A 22 -4.13 -9.65 0.55
C GLY A 22 -3.52 -8.24 0.51
N LEU A 23 -3.96 -7.36 -0.40
CA LEU A 23 -3.41 -6.00 -0.54
C LEU A 23 -4.48 -5.01 -1.00
N THR A 24 -4.55 -3.87 -0.31
CA THR A 24 -5.35 -2.72 -0.70
C THR A 24 -4.44 -1.54 -1.00
N VAL A 25 -4.50 -1.03 -2.23
CA VAL A 25 -3.81 0.19 -2.63
C VAL A 25 -4.82 1.34 -2.63
N ARG A 26 -4.54 2.39 -1.88
CA ARG A 26 -5.40 3.58 -1.83
C ARG A 26 -4.59 4.85 -2.11
N GLU A 27 -5.21 5.79 -2.79
CA GLU A 27 -4.69 7.14 -2.93
C GLU A 27 -5.41 8.02 -1.92
N ASN A 28 -4.63 8.63 -1.02
CA ASN A 28 -5.12 9.49 0.03
C ASN A 28 -4.69 10.94 -0.27
N PRO A 29 -5.52 11.69 -1.02
CA PRO A 29 -5.20 13.07 -1.38
C PRO A 29 -5.18 13.99 -0.15
N ARG A 30 -5.90 13.66 0.94
CA ARG A 30 -5.94 14.47 2.17
C ARG A 30 -4.57 14.63 2.82
N ILE A 31 -3.78 13.55 2.84
CA ILE A 31 -2.39 13.57 3.35
C ILE A 31 -1.35 13.57 2.21
N ASN A 32 -1.80 13.71 0.96
CA ASN A 32 -0.97 13.66 -0.24
C ASN A 32 -0.10 12.40 -0.29
N ARG A 33 -0.69 11.20 -0.08
CA ARG A 33 0.01 9.92 -0.08
C ARG A 33 -0.67 8.86 -0.94
N ILE A 34 0.12 7.97 -1.50
CA ILE A 34 -0.32 6.65 -2.00
C ILE A 34 0.07 5.64 -0.94
N GLN A 35 -0.87 4.80 -0.52
CA GLN A 35 -0.71 3.84 0.57
C GLN A 35 -1.00 2.43 0.10
N PHE A 36 -0.14 1.49 0.47
CA PHE A 36 -0.28 0.05 0.29
C PHE A 36 -0.51 -0.56 1.67
N VAL A 37 -1.70 -1.08 1.87
CA VAL A 37 -2.16 -1.70 3.12
C VAL A 37 -2.29 -3.20 2.87
N PHE A 38 -1.52 -4.00 3.59
CA PHE A 38 -1.56 -5.46 3.48
C PHE A 38 -2.48 -6.02 4.57
N ASP A 39 -3.25 -7.06 4.24
CA ASP A 39 -4.09 -7.75 5.23
C ASP A 39 -3.22 -8.57 6.21
N GLU A 40 -2.07 -9.05 5.74
CA GLU A 40 -1.09 -9.82 6.50
C GLU A 40 0.32 -9.22 6.36
N GLN A 41 1.25 -9.62 7.22
CA GLN A 41 2.64 -9.17 7.16
C GLN A 41 3.23 -9.48 5.77
N PRO A 42 3.66 -8.47 4.98
CA PRO A 42 4.23 -8.72 3.67
C PRO A 42 5.54 -9.50 3.79
N SER A 43 5.78 -10.42 2.84
CA SER A 43 7.03 -11.17 2.78
C SER A 43 8.23 -10.26 2.54
N GLU A 44 9.44 -10.77 2.81
CA GLU A 44 10.67 -10.00 2.61
C GLU A 44 10.83 -9.52 1.16
N GLU A 45 10.42 -10.34 0.18
CA GLU A 45 10.46 -10.00 -1.24
C GLU A 45 9.54 -8.81 -1.57
N ILE A 46 8.31 -8.81 -1.03
CA ILE A 46 7.38 -7.69 -1.19
C ILE A 46 7.96 -6.42 -0.55
N CYS A 47 8.57 -6.55 0.63
CA CYS A 47 9.24 -5.43 1.31
C CYS A 47 10.40 -4.87 0.46
N ARG A 48 11.18 -5.73 -0.20
CA ARG A 48 12.27 -5.33 -1.11
C ARG A 48 11.73 -4.58 -2.33
N ILE A 49 10.66 -5.07 -2.95
CA ILE A 49 9.98 -4.40 -4.08
C ILE A 49 9.53 -2.99 -3.67
N LEU A 50 8.86 -2.86 -2.53
CA LEU A 50 8.34 -1.57 -2.05
C LEU A 50 9.48 -0.58 -1.75
N LYS A 51 10.54 -1.03 -1.07
CA LYS A 51 11.74 -0.21 -0.81
C LYS A 51 12.42 0.24 -2.09
N SER A 52 12.59 -0.66 -3.06
CA SER A 52 13.18 -0.35 -4.39
C SER A 52 12.36 0.71 -5.15
N ASN A 53 11.03 0.69 -4.97
CA ASN A 53 10.11 1.67 -5.55
C ASN A 53 9.96 2.96 -4.70
N ALA A 54 10.85 3.16 -3.71
CA ALA A 54 10.89 4.31 -2.79
C ALA A 54 9.61 4.48 -1.94
N PHE A 55 8.91 3.39 -1.63
CA PHE A 55 7.89 3.39 -0.59
C PHE A 55 8.55 3.25 0.78
N ARG A 56 7.98 3.94 1.78
CA ARG A 56 8.45 3.88 3.16
C ARG A 56 7.34 3.34 4.05
N TRP A 57 7.72 2.48 5.00
CA TRP A 57 6.81 2.01 6.03
C TRP A 57 6.41 3.15 6.97
N SER A 58 5.12 3.24 7.26
CA SER A 58 4.56 4.15 8.26
C SER A 58 3.93 3.34 9.38
N ARG A 59 4.58 3.32 10.54
CA ARG A 59 4.03 2.69 11.77
C ARG A 59 2.70 3.30 12.25
N HIS A 60 2.42 4.54 11.83
CA HIS A 60 1.21 5.26 12.25
C HIS A 60 -0.01 4.88 11.40
N GLU A 61 0.22 4.59 10.12
CA GLU A 61 -0.81 4.26 9.14
C GLU A 61 -0.87 2.75 8.86
N ASP A 62 0.04 1.98 9.47
CA ASP A 62 0.25 0.56 9.23
C ASP A 62 0.34 0.22 7.73
N ALA A 63 1.03 1.10 6.99
CA ALA A 63 1.00 1.09 5.53
C ALA A 63 2.34 1.51 4.93
N TRP A 64 2.62 0.95 3.76
CA TRP A 64 3.71 1.40 2.90
C TRP A 64 3.25 2.59 2.08
N GLN A 65 3.90 3.73 2.26
CA GLN A 65 3.43 4.98 1.67
C GLN A 65 4.51 5.77 0.94
N ARG A 66 4.06 6.52 -0.07
CA ARG A 66 4.86 7.47 -0.86
C ARG A 66 4.07 8.74 -1.10
N GLN A 67 4.75 9.87 -1.29
CA GLN A 67 4.11 11.13 -1.69
C GLN A 67 3.29 10.95 -2.97
N LEU A 68 2.05 11.40 -2.98
CA LEU A 68 1.19 11.39 -4.15
C LEU A 68 1.73 12.41 -5.17
N SER A 69 2.05 11.92 -6.36
CA SER A 69 2.60 12.66 -7.48
C SER A 69 2.32 11.89 -8.77
N LEU A 70 2.29 12.57 -9.91
CA LEU A 70 2.13 11.95 -11.24
C LEU A 70 3.09 10.77 -11.44
N THR A 71 4.37 10.93 -11.05
CA THR A 71 5.37 9.86 -11.15
C THR A 71 5.10 8.74 -10.13
N SER A 72 4.69 9.09 -8.92
CA SER A 72 4.38 8.11 -7.87
C SER A 72 3.24 7.18 -8.28
N ARG A 73 2.24 7.67 -9.03
CA ARG A 73 1.14 6.84 -9.53
C ARG A 73 1.64 5.76 -10.49
N LYS A 74 2.56 6.12 -11.40
CA LYS A 74 3.24 5.15 -12.29
C LYS A 74 4.05 4.13 -11.50
N ILE A 75 4.79 4.58 -10.49
CA ILE A 75 5.60 3.70 -9.63
C ILE A 75 4.71 2.78 -8.78
N ALA A 76 3.56 3.25 -8.31
CA ALA A 76 2.58 2.43 -7.59
C ALA A 76 2.03 1.32 -8.47
N VAL A 77 1.67 1.63 -9.73
CA VAL A 77 1.24 0.61 -10.69
C VAL A 77 2.36 -0.41 -10.94
N LYS A 78 3.60 0.04 -11.13
CA LYS A 78 4.76 -0.85 -11.30
C LYS A 78 4.95 -1.78 -10.10
N ALA A 79 4.98 -1.25 -8.89
CA ALA A 79 5.11 -2.04 -7.66
C ALA A 79 3.96 -3.05 -7.51
N LEU A 80 2.73 -2.64 -7.82
CA LEU A 80 1.57 -3.52 -7.79
C LEU A 80 1.69 -4.69 -8.79
N LEU A 81 2.20 -4.42 -10.00
CA LEU A 81 2.43 -5.46 -11.01
C LEU A 81 3.52 -6.45 -10.58
N GLU A 82 4.62 -5.97 -10.00
CA GLU A 82 5.68 -6.83 -9.45
C GLU A 82 5.16 -7.72 -8.31
N ILE A 83 4.40 -7.16 -7.38
CA ILE A 83 3.78 -7.91 -6.27
C ILE A 83 2.79 -8.95 -6.81
N LYS A 84 1.97 -8.60 -7.80
CA LYS A 84 1.05 -9.54 -8.45
C LYS A 84 1.80 -10.67 -9.15
N ALA A 85 2.87 -10.37 -9.88
CA ALA A 85 3.68 -11.37 -10.56
C ALA A 85 4.30 -12.36 -9.57
N LEU A 86 4.81 -11.86 -8.43
CA LEU A 86 5.32 -12.69 -7.34
C LEU A 86 4.21 -13.59 -6.77
N ALA A 87 3.03 -13.04 -6.50
CA ALA A 87 1.90 -13.80 -5.96
C ALA A 87 1.40 -14.91 -6.93
N ILE A 88 1.43 -14.65 -8.23
CA ILE A 88 1.10 -15.65 -9.26
C ILE A 88 2.16 -16.76 -9.30
N SER A 89 3.43 -16.40 -9.23
CA SER A 89 4.54 -17.37 -9.20
C SER A 89 4.45 -18.29 -7.98
N ALA A 90 4.17 -17.72 -6.80
CA ALA A 90 4.01 -18.48 -5.57
C ALA A 90 2.81 -19.46 -5.60
N LYS A 91 1.72 -19.11 -6.29
CA LYS A 91 0.54 -19.97 -6.44
C LYS A 91 0.70 -21.10 -7.46
N ARG A 92 1.68 -21.01 -8.37
CA ARG A 92 1.89 -22.02 -9.44
C ARG A 92 2.69 -23.24 -8.99
N VAL A 93 3.27 -23.19 -7.78
CA VAL A 93 4.11 -24.24 -7.19
C VAL A 93 3.31 -25.10 -6.19
N GLN A 94 2.00 -24.89 -6.08
CA GLN A 94 1.08 -25.70 -5.26
C GLN A 94 0.14 -26.51 -6.15
#